data_AF-A0A2R6NKN7-F1
#
_entry.id   AF-A0A2R6NKN7-F1
#
_cell.length_a   1.000
_cell.length_b   1.000
_cell.length_c   1.000
_cell.angle_alpha   90.00
_cell.angle_beta   90.00
_cell.angle_gamma   90.00
#
_symmetry.space_group_name_H-M   'P 1'
#
loop_
_entity.id
_entity.type
_entity.pdbx_description
1 polymer ?
#
loop_
_entity_poly.entity_id
_entity_poly.type
_entity_poly.pdbx_seq_one_letter_code
_entity_poly.pdbx_strand_id
1 'polypeptide(L)' 'MSDGLCAVALQELSGWTNQRKAFGKPLNSQAVIRSKLAAMIARAESVQSWLENLTYQMNNMSYKEQAQKLAG' A
#
# COMPACT_ATOMS: atom_id res chain seq x y z
N MET A 1 -8.37 8.13 7.49
CA MET A 1 -9.22 6.96 7.82
C MET A 1 -9.23 5.92 6.69
N SER A 2 -8.95 6.30 5.43
CA SER A 2 -8.79 5.38 4.29
C SER A 2 -7.51 4.54 4.32
N ASP A 3 -6.43 5.03 4.92
CA ASP A 3 -5.09 4.43 4.77
C ASP A 3 -4.91 3.16 5.60
N GLY A 4 -5.59 3.06 6.74
CA GLY A 4 -5.57 1.86 7.59
C GLY A 4 -6.26 0.65 6.96
N LEU A 5 -7.25 0.88 6.08
CA LEU A 5 -8.04 -0.21 5.50
C LEU A 5 -7.23 -1.07 4.52
N CYS A 6 -6.35 -0.44 3.72
CA CYS A 6 -5.51 -1.16 2.76
C CYS A 6 -4.43 -2.00 3.46
N ALA A 7 -3.81 -1.48 4.51
CA ALA A 7 -2.79 -2.21 5.27
C ALA A 7 -3.37 -3.44 5.98
N VAL A 8 -4.54 -3.30 6.61
CA VAL A 8 -5.22 -4.43 7.27
C VAL A 8 -5.63 -5.50 6.25
N ALA A 9 -6.18 -5.10 5.09
CA ALA A 9 -6.58 -6.05 4.05
C ALA A 9 -5.39 -6.88 3.51
N LEU A 10 -4.22 -6.26 3.32
CA LEU A 10 -3.00 -6.95 2.89
C LEU A 10 -2.47 -7.92 3.94
N GLN A 11 -2.54 -7.54 5.21
CA GLN A 11 -2.08 -8.36 6.33
C GLN A 11 -2.95 -9.62 6.50
N GLU A 12 -4.28 -9.45 6.43
CA GLU A 12 -5.23 -10.57 6.43
C GLU A 12 -5.05 -11.50 5.22
N LEU A 13 -4.83 -10.94 4.02
CA LEU A 13 -4.60 -11.73 2.80
C LEU A 13 -3.29 -12.55 2.89
N SER A 14 -2.24 -11.99 3.47
CA SER A 14 -0.98 -12.69 3.73
C SER A 14 -1.19 -13.86 4.71
N GLY A 15 -1.93 -13.64 5.80
CA GLY A 15 -2.32 -14.70 6.74
C GLY A 15 -3.10 -15.84 6.05
N TRP A 16 -4.08 -15.47 5.23
CA TRP A 16 -4.95 -16.42 4.54
C TRP A 16 -4.23 -17.24 3.46
N THR A 17 -3.31 -16.63 2.71
CA THR A 17 -2.51 -17.33 1.67
C THR A 17 -1.49 -18.30 2.25
N ASN A 18 -1.06 -18.10 3.51
CA ASN A 18 -0.22 -19.03 4.24
C ASN A 18 -1.00 -20.24 4.79
N GLN A 19 -2.24 -20.03 5.22
CA GLN A 19 -3.09 -21.10 5.76
C GLN A 19 -3.63 -22.04 4.68
N ARG A 20 -3.84 -21.53 3.45
CA ARG A 20 -4.42 -22.32 2.36
C ARG A 20 -3.37 -23.09 1.55
N LYS A 21 -3.72 -24.34 1.24
CA LYS A 21 -2.95 -25.21 0.34
C LYS A 21 -3.78 -25.45 -0.93
N ALA A 22 -3.14 -25.33 -2.09
CA ALA A 22 -3.70 -25.75 -3.38
C ALA A 22 -2.64 -26.50 -4.17
N PHE A 23 -3.06 -27.52 -4.92
CA PHE A 23 -2.14 -28.37 -5.69
C PHE A 23 -1.03 -29.00 -4.83
N GLY A 24 -1.36 -29.41 -3.60
CA GLY A 24 -0.43 -30.06 -2.67
C GLY A 24 0.64 -29.14 -2.06
N LYS A 25 0.65 -27.84 -2.38
CA LYS A 25 1.60 -26.84 -1.85
C LYS A 25 0.85 -25.64 -1.24
N PRO A 26 1.45 -24.89 -0.31
CA PRO A 26 0.87 -23.65 0.18
C PRO A 26 0.64 -22.64 -0.96
N LEU A 27 -0.40 -21.82 -0.86
CA LEU A 27 -0.75 -20.83 -1.89
C LEU A 27 0.38 -19.81 -2.10
N ASN A 28 1.09 -19.45 -1.03
CA ASN A 28 2.27 -18.58 -1.06
C ASN A 28 3.43 -19.13 -1.92
N SER A 29 3.46 -20.44 -2.17
CA SER A 29 4.54 -21.09 -2.92
C SER A 29 4.34 -20.95 -4.42
N GLN A 30 3.13 -20.58 -4.85
CA GLN A 30 2.80 -20.31 -6.24
C GLN A 30 3.28 -18.92 -6.65
N ALA A 31 4.11 -18.86 -7.70
CA ALA A 31 4.70 -17.60 -8.18
C ALA A 31 3.64 -16.56 -8.60
N VAL A 32 2.52 -17.01 -9.18
CA VAL A 32 1.41 -16.14 -9.61
C VAL A 32 0.76 -15.42 -8.44
N ILE A 33 0.56 -16.13 -7.32
CA ILE A 33 -0.05 -15.56 -6.11
C ILE A 33 0.89 -14.54 -5.47
N ARG A 34 2.20 -14.86 -5.39
CA ARG A 34 3.19 -13.90 -4.88
C ARG A 34 3.28 -12.64 -5.73
N SER A 35 3.29 -12.77 -7.06
CA SER A 35 3.32 -11.63 -7.96
C SER A 35 2.09 -10.72 -7.78
N LYS A 36 0.90 -11.32 -7.64
CA LYS A 36 -0.34 -10.56 -7.37
C LYS A 36 -0.31 -9.86 -6.01
N LEU A 37 0.14 -10.56 -4.96
CA LEU A 37 0.25 -9.98 -3.62
C LEU A 37 1.25 -8.82 -3.60
N ALA A 38 2.43 -8.99 -4.22
CA ALA A 38 3.44 -7.95 -4.34
C ALA A 38 2.93 -6.73 -5.10
N ALA A 39 2.17 -6.92 -6.18
CA ALA A 39 1.56 -5.81 -6.92
C ALA A 39 0.51 -5.04 -6.09
N MET A 40 -0.24 -5.73 -5.22
CA MET A 40 -1.18 -5.07 -4.31
C MET A 40 -0.45 -4.25 -3.24
N ILE A 41 0.63 -4.80 -2.67
CA ILE A 41 1.48 -4.10 -1.68
C ILE A 41 2.10 -2.86 -2.32
N ALA A 42 2.72 -2.98 -3.49
CA ALA A 42 3.37 -1.87 -4.18
C ALA A 42 2.41 -0.69 -4.46
N ARG A 43 1.14 -0.99 -4.77
CA ARG A 43 0.11 0.04 -4.97
C ARG A 43 -0.30 0.74 -3.67
N ALA A 44 -0.37 0.00 -2.56
CA ALA A 44 -0.70 0.60 -1.27
C ALA A 44 0.46 1.49 -0.78
N GLU A 45 1.70 1.00 -0.90
CA GLU A 45 2.90 1.75 -0.51
C GLU A 45 3.11 3.00 -1.36
N SER A 46 2.80 2.96 -2.66
CA SER A 46 2.93 4.16 -3.50
C SER A 46 1.98 5.28 -3.08
N VAL A 47 0.74 4.94 -2.70
CA VAL A 47 -0.24 5.91 -2.21
C VAL A 47 0.16 6.45 -0.83
N GLN A 48 0.62 5.59 0.08
CA GLN A 48 1.14 6.00 1.38
C GLN A 48 2.32 6.96 1.22
N SER A 49 3.31 6.58 0.41
CA SER A 49 4.50 7.40 0.16
C SER A 49 4.13 8.76 -0.44
N TRP A 50 3.16 8.80 -1.36
CA TRP A 50 2.69 10.06 -1.93
C TRP A 50 1.98 10.94 -0.89
N LEU A 51 1.14 10.36 -0.03
CA LEU A 51 0.44 11.07 1.04
C LEU A 51 1.43 11.61 2.10
N GLU A 52 2.42 10.81 2.49
CA GLU A 52 3.49 11.21 3.40
C GLU A 52 4.31 12.36 2.82
N ASN A 53 4.64 12.27 1.54
CA ASN A 53 5.31 13.36 0.85
C ASN A 53 4.46 14.63 0.85
N LEU A 54 3.16 14.55 0.51
CA LEU A 54 2.27 15.72 0.54
C LEU A 54 2.15 16.34 1.94
N THR A 55 1.93 15.52 2.97
CA THR A 55 1.78 16.01 4.35
C THR A 55 3.09 16.58 4.90
N TYR A 56 4.25 16.03 4.51
CA TYR A 56 5.55 16.61 4.80
C TYR A 56 5.71 17.98 4.14
N GLN A 57 5.32 18.12 2.87
CA GLN A 57 5.34 19.39 2.16
C GLN A 57 4.39 20.42 2.79
N MET A 58 3.24 19.99 3.31
CA MET A 58 2.33 20.88 4.06
C MET A 58 2.97 21.40 5.36
N ASN A 59 3.62 20.55 6.15
CA ASN A 59 4.16 21.01 7.44
C ASN A 59 5.43 21.88 7.31
N ASN A 60 6.10 21.87 6.15
CA ASN A 60 7.37 22.57 5.95
C ASN A 60 7.31 23.74 4.93
N MET A 61 6.16 24.03 4.33
CA MET A 61 5.98 25.19 3.43
C MET A 61 5.01 26.22 3.99
N SER A 62 5.28 27.51 3.72
CA SER A 62 4.34 28.57 4.06
C SER A 62 3.04 28.44 3.25
N TYR A 63 1.94 28.96 3.79
CA TYR A 63 0.62 28.90 3.14
C TYR A 63 0.63 29.42 1.69
N LYS A 64 1.44 30.43 1.41
CA LYS A 64 1.57 31.04 0.08
C LYS A 64 2.28 30.12 -0.93
N GLU A 65 3.24 29.32 -0.46
CA GLU A 65 3.97 28.34 -1.28
C GLU A 65 3.18 27.04 -1.45
N GLN A 66 2.43 26.62 -0.43
CA GLN A 66 1.48 25.50 -0.56
C GLN A 66 0.42 25.79 -1.63
N ALA A 67 -0.18 26.98 -1.61
CA ALA A 67 -1.19 27.37 -2.58
C ALA A 67 -0.66 27.41 -4.03
N GLN A 68 0.63 27.63 -4.23
CA GLN A 68 1.25 27.61 -5.57
C GLN A 68 1.77 26.24 -6.01
N LYS A 69 2.15 25.35 -5.08
CA LYS A 69 2.81 24.07 -5.42
C LYS A 69 1.93 22.84 -5.23
N LEU A 70 0.89 22.91 -4.40
CA LEU A 70 -0.03 21.79 -4.14
C LEU A 70 -1.42 21.95 -4.78
N ALA A 71 -1.85 23.19 -5.06
CA ALA A 71 -2.98 23.40 -5.96
C ALA A 71 -2.43 23.31 -7.38
N GLY A 72 -2.77 22.24 -8.10
CA GLY A 72 -2.21 21.94 -9.42
C GLY A 72 -2.31 23.07 -10.44
#